data_AF-A0A841WX30-F1
#
_entry.id   AF-A0A841WX30-F1
#
_cell.length_a   1.000
_cell.length_b   1.000
_cell.length_c   1.000
_cell.angle_alpha   90.00
_cell.angle_beta   90.00
_cell.angle_gamma   90.00
#
_symmetry.space_group_name_H-M   'P 1'
#
loop_
_entity.id
_entity.type
_entity.pdbx_description
1 polymer ?
#
loop_
_entity_poly.entity_id
_entity_poly.type
_entity_poly.pdbx_seq_one_letter_code
_entity_poly.pdbx_strand_id
1 'polypeptide(L)'
;MKVLKLVLAFLLLLSTPAMAVEFKGQNIDGQKLPAKAYYYATGGVYKVQVRFHKKRATIYFDDGNQITIQLNQEAIADSNNIEGFGMLGQYPINAIFSLGLVYSNNWLGGSDNQFQQSNPLSGLWKISLE
;
A
#
# COMPACT_ATOMS: atom_id res chain seq x y z
N MET A 1 13.50 4.02 45.99
CA MET A 1 13.78 4.17 44.53
C MET A 1 12.81 3.34 43.66
N LYS A 2 11.49 3.52 43.82
CA LYS A 2 10.47 2.78 43.01
C LYS A 2 9.92 3.62 41.84
N VAL A 3 9.91 4.95 41.99
CA VAL A 3 9.39 5.88 40.97
C VAL A 3 10.29 5.95 39.74
N LEU A 4 11.62 5.86 39.91
CA LEU A 4 12.59 5.91 38.79
C LEU A 4 12.45 4.71 37.84
N LYS A 5 12.09 3.53 38.35
CA LYS A 5 11.88 2.32 37.54
C LYS A 5 10.62 2.42 36.67
N LEU A 6 9.58 3.11 37.15
CA LEU A 6 8.32 3.28 36.42
C LEU A 6 8.47 4.27 35.25
N VAL A 7 9.26 5.34 35.45
CA VAL A 7 9.57 6.32 34.39
C VAL A 7 10.40 5.68 33.27
N LEU A 8 11.36 4.81 33.61
CA LEU A 8 12.21 4.14 32.63
C LEU A 8 11.44 3.14 31.75
N ALA A 9 10.45 2.44 32.30
CA ALA A 9 9.58 1.54 31.54
C ALA A 9 8.65 2.30 30.58
N PHE A 10 8.23 3.52 30.93
CA PHE A 10 7.42 4.38 30.05
C PHE A 10 8.25 4.96 28.89
N LEU A 11 9.51 5.31 29.14
CA LEU A 11 10.44 5.80 28.10
C LEU A 11 10.81 4.72 27.06
N LEU A 12 10.90 3.45 27.46
CA LEU A 12 11.15 2.33 26.54
C LEU A 12 9.95 1.97 25.64
N LEU A 13 8.72 2.38 26.00
CA LEU A 13 7.53 2.21 25.17
C LEU A 13 7.42 3.28 24.06
N LEU A 14 8.15 4.39 24.19
CA LEU A 14 8.18 5.49 23.20
C LEU A 14 9.16 5.24 22.04
N SER A 15 9.99 4.19 22.12
CA SER A 15 11.04 3.91 21.13
C SER A 15 10.65 2.86 20.11
N THR A 16 9.37 2.53 19.93
CA THR A 16 9.01 1.81 18.71
C THR A 16 9.33 2.74 17.55
N PRO A 17 10.25 2.38 16.62
CA PRO A 17 10.31 3.10 15.37
C PRO A 17 8.93 2.90 14.75
N ALA A 18 8.09 3.93 14.85
CA ALA A 18 6.98 4.04 13.92
C ALA A 18 7.70 4.02 12.58
N MET A 19 7.54 2.93 11.82
CA MET A 19 7.89 2.93 10.40
C MET A 19 6.91 3.92 9.79
N ALA A 20 7.13 5.19 10.02
CA ALA A 20 6.36 6.26 9.46
C ALA A 20 6.85 6.37 8.03
N VAL A 21 5.92 6.51 7.11
CA VAL A 21 6.32 6.90 5.78
C VAL A 21 6.83 8.34 5.88
N GLU A 22 8.13 8.51 5.64
CA GLU A 22 8.80 9.81 5.66
C GLU A 22 8.88 10.38 4.25
N PHE A 23 8.63 11.69 4.13
CA PHE A 23 8.80 12.47 2.92
C PHE A 23 9.55 13.76 3.25
N LYS A 24 10.71 14.00 2.61
CA LYS A 24 11.60 15.14 2.91
C LYS A 24 11.92 15.29 4.41
N GLY A 25 12.05 14.18 5.13
CA GLY A 25 12.30 14.15 6.58
C GLY A 25 11.09 14.49 7.45
N GLN A 26 9.89 14.61 6.86
CA GLN A 26 8.64 14.78 7.59
C GLN A 26 7.83 13.49 7.58
N ASN A 27 7.23 13.16 8.72
CA ASN A 27 6.32 12.04 8.84
C ASN A 27 4.98 12.38 8.16
N ILE A 28 4.62 11.62 7.12
CA ILE A 28 3.35 11.73 6.40
C ILE A 28 2.40 10.55 6.68
N ASP A 29 2.74 9.71 7.65
CA ASP A 29 1.93 8.58 8.06
C ASP A 29 0.55 9.05 8.57
N GLY A 30 -0.50 8.41 8.07
CA GLY A 30 -1.89 8.73 8.41
C GLY A 30 -2.49 9.94 7.69
N GLN A 31 -1.69 10.75 6.99
CA GLN A 31 -2.18 11.92 6.25
C GLN A 31 -2.79 11.51 4.91
N LYS A 32 -3.94 12.10 4.54
CA LYS A 32 -4.50 11.99 3.18
C LYS A 32 -3.92 13.11 2.32
N LEU A 33 -3.27 12.74 1.23
CA LEU A 33 -2.60 13.65 0.32
C LEU A 33 -3.16 13.49 -1.10
N PRO A 34 -3.33 14.58 -1.86
CA PRO A 34 -3.67 14.50 -3.28
C PRO A 34 -2.51 13.85 -4.06
N ALA A 35 -2.85 12.99 -5.01
CA ALA A 35 -1.86 12.27 -5.80
C ALA A 35 -2.41 11.84 -7.16
N LYS A 36 -1.50 11.38 -8.01
CA LYS A 36 -1.80 10.59 -9.21
C LYS A 36 -1.37 9.15 -8.99
N ALA A 37 -2.23 8.21 -9.35
CA ALA A 37 -1.91 6.78 -9.32
C ALA A 37 -1.93 6.23 -10.74
N TYR A 38 -0.82 5.61 -11.16
CA TYR A 38 -0.69 4.88 -12.40
C TYR A 38 -0.77 3.37 -12.13
N TYR A 39 -1.67 2.68 -12.82
CA TYR A 39 -1.83 1.23 -12.72
C TYR A 39 -1.22 0.53 -13.92
N TYR A 40 -0.09 -0.16 -13.72
CA TYR A 40 0.67 -0.73 -14.82
C TYR A 40 -0.10 -1.80 -15.61
N ALA A 41 -1.03 -2.51 -14.96
CA ALA A 41 -1.82 -3.56 -15.61
C ALA A 41 -2.69 -3.03 -16.76
N THR A 42 -3.16 -1.78 -16.65
CA THR A 42 -4.10 -1.17 -17.61
C THR A 42 -3.53 0.06 -18.30
N GLY A 43 -2.43 0.62 -17.80
CA GLY A 43 -1.90 1.92 -18.25
C GLY A 43 -2.74 3.12 -17.79
N GLY A 44 -3.77 2.91 -16.96
CA GLY A 44 -4.64 3.98 -16.47
C GLY A 44 -3.95 4.90 -15.49
N VAL A 45 -4.22 6.21 -15.60
CA VAL A 45 -3.81 7.25 -14.63
C VAL A 45 -5.06 7.81 -13.97
N TYR A 46 -5.05 7.79 -12.64
CA TYR A 46 -6.18 8.20 -11.81
C TYR A 46 -5.75 9.38 -10.93
N LYS A 47 -6.59 10.42 -10.87
CA LYS A 47 -6.51 11.43 -9.79
C LYS A 47 -7.12 10.81 -8.54
N VAL A 48 -6.38 10.84 -7.44
CA VAL A 48 -6.74 10.09 -6.23
C VAL A 48 -6.31 10.87 -4.99
N GLN A 49 -6.82 10.45 -3.84
CA GLN A 49 -6.17 10.74 -2.57
C GLN A 49 -5.43 9.49 -2.09
N VAL A 50 -4.28 9.66 -1.47
CA VAL A 50 -3.51 8.56 -0.89
C VAL A 50 -3.28 8.80 0.59
N ARG A 51 -3.41 7.74 1.39
CA ARG A 51 -2.96 7.73 2.79
C ARG A 51 -1.91 6.66 2.97
N PHE A 52 -0.76 7.08 3.50
CA PHE A 52 0.30 6.15 3.86
C PHE A 52 0.10 5.64 5.29
N HIS A 53 0.35 4.36 5.51
CA HIS A 53 0.43 3.79 6.84
C HIS A 53 1.46 2.67 6.87
N LYS A 54 2.62 2.93 7.50
CA LYS A 54 3.76 2.00 7.49
C LYS A 54 4.13 1.62 6.05
N LYS A 55 4.40 0.35 5.77
CA LYS A 55 4.70 -0.09 4.40
C LYS A 55 3.47 -0.22 3.49
N ARG A 56 2.40 0.54 3.72
CA ARG A 56 1.16 0.45 2.93
C ARG A 56 0.70 1.83 2.47
N ALA A 57 0.04 1.85 1.33
CA ALA A 57 -0.68 3.02 0.83
C ALA A 57 -2.12 2.62 0.54
N THR A 58 -3.08 3.35 1.11
CA THR A 58 -4.48 3.27 0.71
C THR A 58 -4.77 4.35 -0.31
N ILE A 59 -5.12 3.94 -1.52
CA ILE A 59 -5.53 4.81 -2.63
C ILE A 59 -7.05 4.93 -2.59
N TYR A 60 -7.55 6.16 -2.59
CA TYR A 60 -8.98 6.52 -2.59
C TYR A 60 -9.33 7.14 -3.95
N PHE A 61 -10.30 6.54 -4.64
CA PHE A 61 -10.80 7.01 -5.92
C PHE A 61 -12.01 7.94 -5.73
N ASP A 62 -12.30 8.77 -6.73
CA ASP A 62 -13.39 9.76 -6.68
C ASP A 62 -14.79 9.11 -6.62
N ASP A 63 -14.92 7.86 -7.07
CA ASP A 63 -16.15 7.07 -7.00
C ASP A 63 -16.42 6.45 -5.61
N GLY A 64 -15.54 6.72 -4.63
CA GLY A 64 -15.61 6.18 -3.27
C GLY A 64 -14.96 4.81 -3.11
N ASN A 65 -14.47 4.18 -4.18
CA ASN A 65 -13.71 2.95 -4.07
C ASN A 65 -12.33 3.20 -3.46
N GLN A 66 -11.75 2.16 -2.87
CA GLN A 66 -10.39 2.21 -2.34
C GLN A 66 -9.65 0.90 -2.56
N ILE A 67 -8.33 0.99 -2.71
CA ILE A 67 -7.42 -0.16 -2.72
C ILE A 67 -6.29 0.10 -1.73
N THR A 68 -5.82 -0.94 -1.05
CA THR A 68 -4.58 -0.88 -0.28
C THR A 68 -3.49 -1.65 -1.00
N ILE A 69 -2.37 -0.98 -1.23
CA ILE A 69 -1.17 -1.56 -1.82
C ILE A 69 -0.06 -1.66 -0.77
N GLN A 70 0.80 -2.65 -0.94
CA GLN A 70 2.03 -2.83 -0.17
C GLN A 70 3.15 -2.05 -0.87
N LEU A 71 3.83 -1.14 -0.18
CA LEU A 71 4.92 -0.37 -0.75
C LEU A 71 6.17 -1.25 -0.94
N ASN A 72 6.88 -1.03 -2.05
CA ASN A 72 8.15 -1.69 -2.35
C ASN A 72 9.32 -1.10 -1.56
N GLN A 73 9.16 0.13 -1.09
CA GLN A 73 10.16 0.91 -0.37
C GLN A 73 9.78 1.08 1.11
N GLU A 74 10.77 1.15 1.99
CA GLU A 74 10.55 1.35 3.43
C GLU A 74 10.28 2.82 3.77
N ALA A 75 10.90 3.74 3.02
CA ALA A 75 10.73 5.18 3.13
C ALA A 75 10.54 5.78 1.73
N ILE A 76 9.82 6.91 1.62
CA ILE A 76 9.61 7.60 0.35
C ILE A 76 10.78 8.55 0.10
N ALA A 77 11.66 8.15 -0.81
CA ALA A 77 12.78 8.98 -1.24
C ALA A 77 12.36 10.03 -2.29
N ASP A 78 11.44 9.67 -3.18
CA ASP A 78 10.92 10.52 -4.26
C ASP A 78 9.39 10.51 -4.24
N SER A 79 8.77 11.67 -4.01
CA SER A 79 7.31 11.83 -4.02
C SER A 79 6.68 11.52 -5.36
N ASN A 80 7.42 11.61 -6.46
CA ASN A 80 6.91 11.37 -7.80
C ASN A 80 7.05 9.92 -8.24
N ASN A 81 7.76 9.08 -7.47
CA ASN A 81 8.04 7.70 -7.84
C ASN A 81 7.86 6.73 -6.67
N ILE A 82 6.64 6.67 -6.15
CA ILE A 82 6.29 5.78 -5.05
C ILE A 82 5.67 4.51 -5.62
N GLU A 83 6.40 3.41 -5.58
CA GLU A 83 5.94 2.13 -6.12
C GLU A 83 5.41 1.19 -5.04
N GLY A 84 4.37 0.44 -5.39
CA GLY A 84 3.83 -0.62 -4.57
C GLY A 84 3.00 -1.62 -5.34
N PHE A 85 2.67 -2.72 -4.68
CA PHE A 85 1.95 -3.84 -5.25
C PHE A 85 0.60 -4.06 -4.55
N GLY A 86 -0.47 -4.19 -5.32
CA GLY A 86 -1.80 -4.60 -4.89
C GLY A 86 -2.74 -4.76 -6.09
N MET A 87 -3.63 -5.74 -6.03
CA MET A 87 -4.57 -6.03 -7.11
C MET A 87 -5.97 -5.52 -6.77
N LEU A 88 -6.67 -4.97 -7.76
CA LEU A 88 -8.08 -4.59 -7.61
C LEU A 88 -8.93 -5.82 -7.25
N GLY A 89 -9.87 -5.66 -6.31
CA GLY A 89 -10.69 -6.76 -5.82
C GLY A 89 -9.97 -7.73 -4.87
N GLN A 90 -8.69 -7.49 -4.56
CA GLN A 90 -7.94 -8.23 -3.56
C GLN A 90 -7.58 -7.37 -2.35
N TYR A 91 -7.66 -7.99 -1.17
CA TYR A 91 -7.36 -7.39 0.11
C TYR A 91 -6.11 -8.06 0.70
N PRO A 92 -5.03 -7.31 0.98
CA PRO A 92 -3.81 -7.88 1.55
C PRO A 92 -4.06 -8.33 3.00
N ILE A 93 -3.84 -9.62 3.27
CA ILE A 93 -3.92 -10.20 4.63
C ILE A 93 -2.61 -9.92 5.36
N ASN A 94 -1.48 -10.11 4.68
CA ASN A 94 -0.13 -9.84 5.19
C ASN A 94 0.80 -9.44 4.02
N ALA A 95 2.11 -9.44 4.25
CA ALA A 95 3.10 -9.01 3.26
C ALA A 95 3.22 -9.93 2.03
N ILE A 96 2.76 -11.18 2.11
CA ILE A 96 2.95 -12.22 1.07
C ILE A 96 1.60 -12.71 0.54
N PHE A 97 0.54 -12.64 1.34
CA PHE A 97 -0.77 -13.20 1.04
C PHE A 97 -1.85 -12.11 0.92
N SER A 98 -2.70 -12.26 -0.08
CA SER A 98 -3.90 -11.44 -0.31
C SER A 98 -5.11 -12.34 -0.60
N LEU A 99 -6.31 -11.91 -0.19
CA LEU A 99 -7.57 -12.58 -0.48
C LEU A 99 -8.43 -11.68 -1.35
N GLY A 100 -8.98 -12.21 -2.43
CA GLY A 100 -9.88 -11.43 -3.26
C GLY A 100 -10.65 -12.23 -4.28
N LEU A 101 -11.68 -11.60 -4.81
CA LEU A 101 -12.48 -12.14 -5.89
C LEU A 101 -11.73 -11.88 -7.19
N VAL A 102 -11.19 -12.94 -7.79
CA VAL A 102 -10.75 -12.90 -9.18
C VAL A 102 -12.02 -12.98 -10.02
N TYR A 103 -12.42 -11.87 -10.64
CA TYR A 103 -13.48 -11.88 -11.65
C TYR A 103 -12.95 -12.56 -12.91
N SER A 104 -12.90 -13.90 -12.90
CA SER A 104 -12.77 -14.68 -14.12
C SER A 104 -14.17 -14.87 -14.70
N ASN A 105 -14.38 -14.34 -15.90
CA ASN A 105 -15.55 -14.57 -16.74
C ASN A 105 -15.65 -16.01 -17.27
N ASN A 106 -14.96 -16.98 -16.66
CA ASN A 106 -14.91 -18.37 -17.13
C ASN A 106 -15.05 -19.40 -16.00
N TRP A 107 -15.83 -19.10 -14.96
CA TRP A 107 -16.35 -20.15 -14.09
C TRP A 107 -17.51 -20.84 -14.81
N LEU A 108 -17.20 -21.75 -15.74
CA LEU A 108 -18.01 -22.89 -16.15
C LEU A 108 -17.16 -23.75 -17.13
N GLY A 109 -16.34 -24.65 -16.58
CA GLY A 109 -15.95 -25.87 -17.31
C GLY A 109 -14.69 -25.85 -18.20
N GLY A 110 -13.66 -25.06 -17.88
CA GLY A 110 -12.37 -25.10 -18.60
C GLY A 110 -11.25 -25.73 -17.76
N SER A 111 -10.80 -26.93 -18.13
CA SER A 111 -9.55 -27.54 -17.65
C SER A 111 -8.34 -26.81 -18.22
N ASP A 112 -8.07 -25.59 -17.76
CA ASP A 112 -6.88 -24.84 -18.19
C ASP A 112 -6.01 -24.49 -17.00
N ASN A 113 -4.78 -24.97 -17.07
CA ASN A 113 -3.64 -24.71 -16.20
C ASN A 113 -3.71 -23.36 -15.47
N GLN A 114 -4.12 -23.37 -14.20
CA GLN A 114 -4.24 -22.21 -13.31
C GLN A 114 -2.89 -21.54 -12.95
N PHE A 115 -1.83 -21.86 -13.68
CA PHE A 115 -0.51 -21.21 -13.61
C PHE A 115 -0.23 -20.40 -14.89
N GLN A 116 -1.26 -19.88 -15.55
CA GLN A 116 -1.07 -18.87 -16.57
C GLN A 116 -0.40 -17.65 -15.93
N GLN A 117 0.87 -17.50 -16.31
CA GLN A 117 1.81 -16.44 -15.97
C GLN A 117 1.08 -15.10 -15.83
N SER A 118 0.75 -14.74 -14.59
CA SER A 118 0.22 -13.43 -14.27
C SER A 118 1.22 -12.41 -14.77
N ASN A 119 0.77 -11.45 -15.59
CA ASN A 119 1.60 -10.33 -15.98
C ASN A 119 2.25 -9.78 -14.70
N PRO A 120 3.59 -9.73 -14.58
CA PRO A 120 4.26 -9.35 -13.33
C PRO A 120 3.86 -7.94 -12.86
N LEU A 121 3.31 -7.13 -13.78
CA LEU A 121 2.81 -5.79 -13.53
C LEU A 121 1.32 -5.74 -13.14
N SER A 122 0.62 -6.88 -13.11
CA SER A 122 -0.82 -6.96 -12.87
C SER A 122 -1.27 -6.45 -11.51
N GLY A 123 -0.36 -6.26 -10.56
CA GLY A 123 -0.63 -5.58 -9.30
C GLY A 123 0.27 -4.36 -9.06
N LEU A 124 1.09 -3.95 -10.02
CA LEU A 124 2.04 -2.86 -9.80
C LEU A 124 1.36 -1.50 -9.96
N TRP A 125 1.62 -0.60 -9.02
CA TRP A 125 1.17 0.78 -9.00
C TRP A 125 2.35 1.72 -8.83
N LYS A 126 2.25 2.89 -9.46
CA LYS A 126 3.11 4.04 -9.20
C LYS A 126 2.25 5.20 -8.71
N ILE A 127 2.65 5.82 -7.61
CA ILE A 127 2.02 6.99 -7.02
C ILE A 127 2.97 8.18 -7.16
N SER A 128 2.40 9.35 -7.50
CA SER A 128 3.07 10.63 -7.53
C SER A 128 2.25 11.64 -6.71
N LEU A 129 2.82 12.18 -5.63
CA LEU A 129 2.17 13.21 -4.80
C LEU A 129 2.15 14.56 -5.53
N GLU A 130 1.10 15.35 -5.31
CA GLU A 130 0.97 16.72 -5.85
C GLU A 130 1.54 17.80 -4.91
#